data_AF-A0A1F8NYS3-F1
#
_entry.id   AF-A0A1F8NYS3-F1
#
_cell.length_a   1.000
_cell.length_b   1.000
_cell.length_c   1.000
_cell.angle_alpha   90.00
_cell.angle_beta   90.00
_cell.angle_gamma   90.00
#
_symmetry.space_group_name_H-M   'P 1'
#
loop_
_entity.id
_entity.type
_entity.pdbx_description
1 polymer ?
#
loop_
_entity_poly.entity_id
_entity_poly.type
_entity_poly.pdbx_seq_one_letter_code
_entity_poly.pdbx_strand_id
1 'polypeptide(L)'
;MSKSHGRGPLPFIILANTGEDVRNCINYELYYQTFQGMDIAFNEVMQAAARNDPVVLENPILWNCDDLLESNLTCLGGIDIPKVIHALRDEAEIRGVRP
;
A
#
# COMPACT_ATOMS: atom_id res chain seq x y z
N MET A 1 -2.29 25.22 -16.20
CA MET A 1 -1.43 24.39 -15.32
C MET A 1 -2.34 23.73 -14.30
N SER A 2 -2.74 22.48 -14.54
CA SER A 2 -3.72 21.77 -13.71
C SER A 2 -3.03 21.22 -12.46
N LYS A 3 -3.41 21.74 -11.29
CA LYS A 3 -2.99 21.18 -9.99
C LYS A 3 -3.84 19.92 -9.76
N SER A 4 -3.23 18.74 -9.83
CA SER A 4 -3.84 17.48 -9.39
C SER A 4 -4.20 17.61 -7.90
N HIS A 5 -5.46 17.91 -7.61
CA HIS A 5 -5.99 17.78 -6.26
C HIS A 5 -6.11 16.28 -6.01
N GLY A 6 -5.10 15.69 -5.37
CA GLY A 6 -5.12 14.29 -4.97
C GLY A 6 -6.41 13.97 -4.22
N ARG A 7 -6.98 12.77 -4.44
CA ARG A 7 -8.31 12.32 -3.98
C ARG A 7 -8.47 12.19 -2.45
N GLY A 8 -7.62 12.86 -1.68
CA GLY A 8 -7.59 12.82 -0.23
C GLY A 8 -6.42 12.01 0.33
N PRO A 9 -6.40 11.80 1.66
CA PRO A 9 -5.34 11.05 2.32
C PRO A 9 -5.42 9.55 1.98
N LEU A 10 -4.28 8.90 1.85
CA LEU A 10 -4.15 7.48 1.47
C LEU A 10 -5.00 6.52 2.30
N PRO A 11 -5.08 6.62 3.66
CA PRO A 11 -5.91 5.70 4.43
C PRO A 11 -7.38 5.72 4.03
N PHE A 12 -7.90 6.90 3.68
CA PHE A 12 -9.30 7.03 3.28
C PHE A 12 -9.54 6.53 1.86
N ILE A 13 -8.56 6.72 0.96
CA ILE A 13 -8.64 6.19 -0.41
C ILE A 13 -8.62 4.67 -0.38
N ILE A 14 -7.71 4.07 0.40
CA ILE A 14 -7.62 2.62 0.56
C ILE A 14 -8.94 2.10 1.14
N LEU A 15 -9.43 2.68 2.22
CA LEU A 15 -10.70 2.28 2.84
C LEU A 15 -11.88 2.37 1.86
N ALA A 16 -11.98 3.47 1.11
CA ALA A 16 -13.06 3.66 0.14
C ALA A 16 -13.02 2.65 -1.02
N ASN A 17 -11.82 2.27 -1.47
CA ASN A 17 -11.64 1.39 -2.63
C ASN A 17 -11.65 -0.10 -2.27
N THR A 18 -11.27 -0.45 -1.05
CA THR A 18 -11.02 -1.85 -0.66
C THR A 18 -11.90 -2.34 0.49
N GLY A 19 -12.46 -1.43 1.28
CA GLY A 19 -13.08 -1.74 2.58
C GLY A 19 -12.05 -1.97 3.71
N GLU A 20 -10.76 -1.94 3.39
CA GLU A 20 -9.68 -2.19 4.35
C GLU A 20 -9.23 -0.89 5.03
N ASP A 21 -9.12 -0.91 6.35
CA ASP A 21 -8.58 0.23 7.10
C ASP A 21 -7.14 -0.06 7.55
N VAL A 22 -6.17 0.44 6.78
CA VAL A 22 -4.74 0.28 7.05
C VAL A 22 -4.30 0.87 8.39
N ARG A 23 -5.08 1.75 9.00
CA ARG A 23 -4.79 2.29 10.35
C ARG A 23 -5.01 1.25 11.44
N ASN A 24 -5.80 0.21 11.15
CA ASN A 24 -5.96 -0.95 12.01
C ASN A 24 -4.82 -1.97 11.83
N CYS A 25 -3.89 -1.73 10.92
CA CYS A 25 -2.62 -2.47 10.88
C CYS A 25 -1.75 -2.03 12.06
N ILE A 26 -2.14 -2.46 13.27
CA ILE A 26 -1.28 -2.38 14.44
C ILE A 26 -0.06 -3.23 14.17
N ASN A 27 1.08 -2.72 14.60
CA ASN A 27 2.47 -3.13 14.33
C ASN A 27 2.79 -4.55 14.84
N TYR A 28 1.94 -5.52 14.49
CA TYR A 28 2.22 -6.92 14.63
C TYR A 28 3.19 -7.28 13.53
N GLU A 29 4.13 -8.15 13.88
CA GLU A 29 5.05 -8.79 12.97
C GLU A 29 4.25 -9.46 11.84
N LEU A 30 3.88 -8.69 10.81
CA LEU A 30 3.91 -9.18 9.45
C LEU A 30 5.34 -9.61 9.31
N TYR A 31 5.51 -10.91 9.58
CA TYR A 31 6.71 -11.69 9.50
C TYR A 31 7.58 -11.06 8.42
N TYR A 32 8.84 -10.75 8.74
CA TYR A 32 9.89 -10.14 7.91
C TYR A 32 10.06 -10.83 6.54
N GLN A 33 8.99 -10.85 5.74
CA GLN A 33 8.95 -11.36 4.39
C GLN A 33 9.31 -10.16 3.53
N THR A 34 10.58 -9.78 3.64
CA THR A 34 11.26 -9.14 2.53
C THR A 34 11.30 -10.20 1.43
N PHE A 35 10.47 -10.04 0.40
CA PHE A 35 10.58 -10.87 -0.79
C PHE A 35 11.79 -10.41 -1.61
N GLN A 36 12.29 -11.30 -2.45
CA GLN A 36 13.49 -11.04 -3.24
C GLN A 36 13.22 -9.83 -4.17
N GLY A 37 13.95 -8.72 -3.96
CA GLY A 37 13.76 -7.47 -4.72
C GLY A 37 13.02 -6.35 -3.97
N MET A 38 12.69 -6.55 -2.70
CA MET A 38 12.07 -5.53 -1.83
C MET A 38 13.11 -4.76 -1.00
N ASP A 39 13.11 -3.42 -1.08
CA ASP A 39 13.98 -2.55 -0.27
C ASP A 39 13.42 -2.26 1.13
N ILE A 40 12.10 -2.37 1.31
CA ILE A 40 11.38 -2.19 2.59
C ILE A 40 10.42 -3.34 2.83
N ALA A 41 10.08 -3.64 4.07
CA ALA A 41 9.13 -4.70 4.39
C ALA A 41 7.68 -4.21 4.27
N PHE A 42 6.71 -5.13 4.07
CA PHE A 42 5.30 -4.74 3.87
C PHE A 42 4.70 -3.99 5.06
N ASN A 43 5.10 -4.32 6.28
CA ASN A 43 4.70 -3.56 7.46
C ASN A 43 5.08 -2.07 7.33
N GLU A 44 6.20 -1.75 6.69
CA GLU A 44 6.64 -0.37 6.46
C GLU A 44 5.76 0.32 5.40
N VAL A 45 5.42 -0.37 4.31
CA VAL A 45 4.46 0.11 3.29
C VAL A 45 3.11 0.43 3.94
N MET A 46 2.58 -0.50 4.74
CA MET A 46 1.30 -0.35 5.41
C MET A 46 1.31 0.80 6.43
N GLN A 47 2.41 0.95 7.18
CA GLN A 47 2.57 2.07 8.12
C GLN A 47 2.71 3.41 7.42
N ALA A 48 3.46 3.47 6.32
CA ALA A 48 3.59 4.68 5.50
C ALA A 48 2.22 5.08 4.95
N ALA A 49 1.48 4.13 4.36
CA ALA A 49 0.12 4.35 3.90
C ALA A 49 -0.82 4.82 5.03
N ALA A 50 -0.77 4.17 6.20
CA ALA A 50 -1.58 4.56 7.38
C ALA A 50 -1.27 5.98 7.89
N ARG A 51 -0.02 6.43 7.75
CA ARG A 51 0.43 7.79 8.10
C ARG A 51 0.19 8.81 6.99
N ASN A 52 -0.43 8.40 5.88
CA ASN A 52 -0.58 9.22 4.68
C ASN A 52 0.77 9.75 4.16
N ASP A 53 1.81 8.91 4.22
CA ASP A 53 3.11 9.24 3.67
C ASP A 53 3.08 9.03 2.14
N PRO A 54 3.22 10.09 1.32
CA PRO A 54 3.15 9.99 -0.12
C PRO A 54 4.30 9.16 -0.73
N VAL A 55 5.41 8.96 0.00
CA VAL A 55 6.57 8.19 -0.49
C VAL A 55 6.19 6.76 -0.86
N VAL A 56 5.11 6.23 -0.28
CA VAL A 56 4.62 4.88 -0.58
C VAL A 56 4.18 4.73 -2.03
N LEU A 57 3.64 5.79 -2.64
CA LEU A 57 3.14 5.75 -4.03
C LEU A 57 4.26 5.74 -5.06
N GLU A 58 5.40 6.33 -4.71
CA GLU A 58 6.60 6.40 -5.55
C GLU A 58 7.48 5.15 -5.37
N ASN A 59 7.15 4.28 -4.40
CA ASN A 59 7.99 3.16 -4.05
C ASN A 59 7.90 2.05 -5.13
N PRO A 60 9.03 1.64 -5.74
CA PRO A 60 9.06 0.56 -6.74
C PRO A 60 8.49 -0.77 -6.24
N ILE A 61 8.46 -0.97 -4.92
CA ILE A 61 7.90 -2.17 -4.29
C ILE A 61 6.45 -2.42 -4.67
N LEU A 62 5.68 -1.35 -4.92
CA LEU A 62 4.31 -1.49 -5.36
C LEU A 62 4.27 -2.32 -6.64
N TRP A 63 5.29 -2.28 -7.51
CA TRP A 63 5.31 -2.93 -8.82
C TRP A 63 6.13 -4.23 -8.86
N ASN A 64 7.03 -4.44 -7.90
CA ASN A 64 7.93 -5.59 -7.84
C ASN A 64 7.47 -6.69 -6.87
N CYS A 65 6.15 -6.78 -6.62
CA CYS A 65 5.57 -7.74 -5.67
C CYS A 65 4.45 -8.60 -6.27
N ASP A 66 4.49 -8.88 -7.58
CA ASP A 66 3.39 -9.60 -8.26
C ASP A 66 3.19 -11.02 -7.68
N ASP A 67 4.26 -11.75 -7.36
CA ASP A 67 4.19 -13.06 -6.69
C ASP A 67 3.42 -13.00 -5.35
N LEU A 68 3.42 -11.83 -4.69
CA LEU A 68 2.68 -11.60 -3.45
C LEU A 68 1.20 -11.33 -3.70
N LEU A 69 0.87 -10.67 -4.81
CA LEU A 69 -0.51 -10.42 -5.20
C LEU A 69 -1.25 -11.72 -5.53
N GLU A 70 -0.50 -12.75 -5.95
CA GLU A 70 -1.01 -14.11 -6.14
C GLU A 70 -1.14 -14.89 -4.82
N SER A 71 -0.58 -14.38 -3.72
CA SER A 71 -0.67 -14.99 -2.40
C SER A 71 -1.87 -14.47 -1.62
N ASN A 72 -2.57 -15.35 -0.89
CA ASN A 72 -3.65 -14.96 0.03
C ASN A 72 -3.08 -14.37 1.33
N LEU A 73 -2.28 -13.31 1.21
CA LEU A 73 -1.61 -12.69 2.34
C LEU A 73 -2.59 -11.77 3.08
N THR A 74 -2.91 -12.16 4.31
CA THR A 74 -3.73 -11.35 5.23
C THR A 74 -2.90 -11.00 6.45
N CYS A 75 -2.96 -9.75 6.92
CA CYS A 75 -2.36 -9.40 8.20
C CYS A 75 -3.17 -9.98 9.37
N LEU A 76 -2.60 -10.01 10.58
CA LEU A 76 -3.28 -10.51 11.77
C LEU A 76 -4.56 -9.73 12.13
N GLY A 77 -4.67 -8.48 11.67
CA GLY A 77 -5.88 -7.67 11.77
C GLY A 77 -6.97 -8.00 10.74
N GLY A 78 -6.76 -9.03 9.90
CA GLY A 78 -7.70 -9.42 8.85
C GLY A 78 -7.60 -8.60 7.58
N ILE A 79 -6.60 -7.72 7.45
CA ILE A 79 -6.44 -6.85 6.27
C ILE A 79 -5.86 -7.65 5.12
N ASP A 80 -6.55 -7.62 3.99
CA ASP A 80 -6.11 -8.17 2.71
C ASP A 80 -5.03 -7.28 2.08
N ILE A 81 -3.78 -7.74 2.10
CA ILE A 81 -2.63 -6.95 1.66
C ILE A 81 -2.64 -6.74 0.14
N PRO A 82 -2.88 -7.77 -0.70
CA PRO A 82 -3.02 -7.59 -2.15
C PRO A 82 -4.00 -6.48 -2.54
N LYS A 83 -5.19 -6.42 -1.92
CA LYS A 83 -6.15 -5.35 -2.20
C LYS A 83 -5.60 -3.96 -1.92
N VAL A 84 -4.88 -3.80 -0.81
CA VAL A 84 -4.27 -2.52 -0.43
C VAL A 84 -3.19 -2.12 -1.43
N ILE A 85 -2.34 -3.05 -1.86
CA ILE A 85 -1.31 -2.77 -2.87
C ILE A 85 -1.94 -2.36 -4.21
N HIS A 86 -2.99 -3.05 -4.66
CA HIS A 86 -3.72 -2.66 -5.86
C HIS A 86 -4.30 -1.24 -5.76
N ALA A 87 -4.93 -0.89 -4.63
CA ALA A 87 -5.45 0.46 -4.43
C ALA A 87 -4.34 1.54 -4.42
N LEU A 88 -3.14 1.21 -3.90
CA LEU A 88 -1.99 2.11 -3.94
C LEU A 88 -1.42 2.26 -5.36
N ARG A 89 -1.35 1.19 -6.16
CA ARG A 89 -0.97 1.25 -7.58
C ARG A 89 -1.91 2.15 -8.36
N ASP A 90 -3.21 1.92 -8.23
CA ASP A 90 -4.24 2.71 -8.90
C ASP A 90 -4.12 4.20 -8.53
N GLU A 91 -3.92 4.50 -7.25
CA GLU A 91 -3.74 5.88 -6.81
C GLU A 91 -2.42 6.49 -7.31
N ALA A 92 -1.33 5.73 -7.37
CA ALA A 92 -0.06 6.19 -7.95
C ALA A 92 -0.21 6.54 -9.44
N GLU A 93 -0.94 5.73 -10.20
CA GLU A 93 -1.26 6.01 -11.61
C GLU A 93 -2.14 7.24 -11.77
N ILE A 94 -3.20 7.37 -10.96
CA ILE A 94 -4.11 8.53 -10.97
C ILE A 94 -3.34 9.83 -10.64
N ARG A 95 -2.38 9.76 -9.73
CA ARG A 95 -1.54 10.92 -9.35
C ARG A 95 -0.40 11.17 -10.32
N GLY A 96 -0.11 10.24 -11.23
CA GLY A 96 1.00 10.35 -12.18
C GLY A 96 2.38 10.25 -11.52
N VAL A 97 2.49 9.50 -10.41
CA VAL A 97 3.73 9.30 -9.64
C VAL A 97 4.28 7.87 -9.75
N ARG A 98 3.78 7.11 -10.73
CA ARG A 98 4.32 5.80 -11.06
C ARG A 98 5.81 5.94 -11.42
N PRO A 99 6.71 5.16 -10.79
CA PRO A 99 8.13 5.15 -11.13
C PRO A 99 8.40 4.65 -12.56
#